data_AF-A0A815CX58-F1
#
_entry.id   AF-A0A815CX58-F1
#
_cell.length_a   1.000
_cell.length_b   1.000
_cell.length_c   1.000
_cell.angle_alpha   90.00
_cell.angle_beta   90.00
_cell.angle_gamma   90.00
#
_symmetry.space_group_name_H-M   'P 1'
#
loop_
_entity.id
_entity.type
_entity.pdbx_description
1 polymer ?
#
loop_
_entity_poly.entity_id
_entity_poly.type
_entity_poly.pdbx_seq_one_letter_code
_entity_poly.pdbx_strand_id
1 'polypeptide(L)'
;MFTLTRTTQIQQHSPTNQRRQHHQQKRNNSTSAIVTVKHNHLVMLESEIPPEATRIITLILSVKQLVKYVKLVNINQALEDKKSPRLIQSTIIRWLSMFDCLEAVLKSFLPLNEISEEKELNKKRLEKINVVLLERIIEFLKPWKHVSTRLQSTNIPSIHIVIPGIESLKTSLEFIFHDTKFEHDKGKHY
;
A
#
# COMPACT_ATOMS: atom_id res chain seq x y z
N MET A 1 8.07 27.01 -74.28
CA MET A 1 9.03 27.91 -73.62
C MET A 1 8.25 29.00 -72.89
N PHE A 2 8.62 29.26 -71.63
CA PHE A 2 8.20 30.31 -70.66
C PHE A 2 7.55 31.57 -71.27
N THR A 3 6.53 32.27 -70.74
CA THR A 3 6.11 32.71 -69.37
C THR A 3 4.70 33.39 -69.54
N LEU A 4 3.78 33.61 -68.58
CA LEU A 4 3.82 34.51 -67.41
C LEU A 4 2.47 34.46 -66.62
N THR A 5 2.58 34.45 -65.28
CA THR A 5 1.73 35.08 -64.22
C THR A 5 0.20 34.92 -64.12
N ARG A 6 -0.25 34.46 -62.94
CA ARG A 6 -1.09 35.30 -62.06
C ARG A 6 -0.97 34.93 -60.57
N THR A 7 -0.76 35.98 -59.79
CA THR A 7 -0.61 36.07 -58.33
C THR A 7 -1.96 35.93 -57.62
N THR A 8 -2.00 35.26 -56.46
CA THR A 8 -2.99 35.58 -55.42
C THR A 8 -2.42 35.26 -54.04
N GLN A 9 -2.19 36.32 -53.27
CA GLN A 9 -1.83 36.27 -51.85
C GLN A 9 -3.03 35.77 -51.04
N ILE A 10 -2.80 34.87 -50.09
CA ILE A 10 -3.75 34.59 -49.00
C ILE A 10 -3.09 35.01 -47.69
N GLN A 11 -3.76 35.96 -47.06
CA GLN A 11 -3.41 36.65 -45.84
C GLN A 11 -3.61 35.74 -44.63
N GLN A 12 -2.62 35.74 -43.74
CA GLN A 12 -2.62 35.01 -42.48
C GLN A 12 -3.54 35.68 -41.46
N HIS A 13 -4.45 34.91 -40.84
CA HIS A 13 -4.99 35.24 -39.52
C HIS A 13 -5.00 33.99 -38.64
N SER A 14 -4.08 33.95 -37.67
CA SER A 14 -3.95 32.90 -36.66
C SER A 14 -4.92 33.15 -35.49
N PRO A 15 -5.78 32.18 -35.12
CA PRO A 15 -6.52 32.22 -33.87
C PRO A 15 -5.79 31.36 -32.82
N THR A 16 -4.82 31.93 -32.11
CA THR A 16 -4.05 31.15 -31.10
C THR A 16 -3.83 31.88 -29.77
N ASN A 17 -4.71 32.81 -29.40
CA ASN A 17 -4.54 33.54 -28.14
C ASN A 17 -5.74 33.59 -27.17
N GLN A 18 -6.89 32.99 -27.49
CA GLN A 18 -8.03 32.97 -26.56
C GLN A 18 -8.11 31.72 -25.67
N ARG A 19 -7.31 30.68 -25.91
CA ARG A 19 -7.34 29.43 -25.12
C ARG A 19 -6.44 29.43 -23.88
N ARG A 20 -5.51 30.38 -23.75
CA ARG A 20 -4.53 30.39 -22.65
C ARG A 20 -5.02 31.09 -21.38
N GLN A 21 -6.00 31.99 -21.45
CA GLN A 21 -6.48 32.72 -20.26
C GLN A 21 -7.50 31.92 -19.43
N HIS A 22 -8.28 31.01 -20.03
CA HIS A 22 -9.20 30.14 -19.27
C HIS A 22 -8.51 29.01 -18.48
N HIS A 23 -7.22 28.75 -18.71
CA HIS A 23 -6.48 27.71 -17.98
C HIS A 23 -5.68 28.21 -16.78
N GLN A 24 -5.51 29.53 -16.60
CA GLN A 24 -4.85 30.07 -15.41
C GLN A 24 -5.82 30.39 -14.26
N GLN A 25 -7.10 30.63 -14.54
CA GLN A 25 -8.08 30.97 -13.48
C GLN A 25 -8.67 29.75 -12.76
N LYS A 26 -8.43 28.52 -13.28
CA LYS A 26 -8.81 27.26 -12.61
C LYS A 26 -7.75 26.71 -11.65
N ARG A 27 -6.61 27.41 -11.48
CA ARG A 27 -5.51 26.99 -10.59
C ARG A 27 -5.61 27.55 -9.16
N ASN A 28 -6.56 28.44 -8.86
CA ASN A 28 -6.61 29.11 -7.55
C ASN A 28 -7.60 28.50 -6.55
N ASN A 29 -8.30 27.41 -6.90
CA ASN A 29 -9.22 26.70 -5.99
C ASN A 29 -8.71 25.30 -5.58
N SER A 30 -7.40 25.04 -5.72
CA SER A 30 -6.79 23.73 -5.47
C SER A 30 -6.06 23.64 -4.13
N THR A 31 -6.67 24.13 -3.05
CA THR A 31 -6.20 23.89 -1.68
C THR A 31 -7.29 23.21 -0.87
N SER A 32 -7.66 22.01 -1.31
CA SER A 32 -8.30 20.97 -0.51
C SER A 32 -7.99 19.67 -1.23
N ALA A 33 -6.94 19.00 -0.79
CA ALA A 33 -6.46 17.75 -1.37
C ALA A 33 -7.47 16.63 -1.09
N ILE A 34 -8.47 16.51 -1.97
CA ILE A 34 -9.34 15.34 -2.06
C ILE A 34 -8.46 14.18 -2.52
N VAL A 35 -8.05 13.34 -1.58
CA VAL A 35 -7.45 12.04 -1.87
C VAL A 35 -8.52 11.19 -2.54
N THR A 36 -8.56 11.23 -3.88
CA THR A 36 -9.49 10.43 -4.67
C THR A 36 -9.01 8.98 -4.67
N VAL A 37 -9.39 8.21 -3.64
CA VAL A 37 -9.22 6.75 -3.61
C VAL A 37 -10.33 6.12 -4.46
N LYS A 38 -10.14 6.09 -5.77
CA LYS A 38 -10.98 5.25 -6.65
C LYS A 38 -10.41 3.83 -6.71
N HIS A 39 -10.78 3.00 -5.74
CA HIS A 39 -11.08 1.57 -5.95
C HIS A 39 -11.78 0.99 -4.71
N ASN A 40 -13.08 0.70 -4.89
CA ASN A 40 -13.96 -0.19 -4.11
C ASN A 40 -14.28 0.18 -2.65
N HIS A 41 -15.44 0.83 -2.50
CA HIS A 41 -16.44 0.69 -1.43
C HIS A 41 -15.93 0.62 0.02
N LEU A 42 -15.29 1.70 0.48
CA LEU A 42 -15.29 2.04 1.89
C LEU A 42 -16.14 3.30 2.07
N VAL A 43 -17.46 3.15 2.10
CA VAL A 43 -18.35 4.19 2.62
C VAL A 43 -18.29 4.07 4.13
N MET A 44 -17.21 4.58 4.73
CA MET A 44 -17.20 4.90 6.15
C MET A 44 -17.63 6.35 6.30
N LEU A 45 -18.58 6.58 7.20
CA LEU A 45 -19.00 7.88 7.70
C LEU A 45 -17.77 8.79 7.88
N GLU A 46 -17.89 10.05 7.46
CA GLU A 46 -16.88 11.12 7.56
C GLU A 46 -16.57 11.52 9.02
N SER A 47 -16.41 10.56 9.93
CA SER A 47 -15.65 10.73 11.15
C SER A 47 -14.17 10.67 10.79
N GLU A 48 -13.41 11.71 11.11
CA GLU A 48 -11.98 11.83 10.85
C GLU A 48 -11.25 10.50 11.19
N ILE A 49 -10.67 9.88 10.18
CA ILE A 49 -9.86 8.67 10.38
C ILE A 49 -8.70 9.05 11.31
N PRO A 50 -8.50 8.36 12.44
CA PRO A 50 -7.41 8.67 13.35
C PRO A 50 -6.07 8.71 12.62
N PRO A 51 -5.14 9.61 12.98
CA PRO A 51 -3.87 9.75 12.28
C PRO A 51 -3.05 8.44 12.31
N GLU A 52 -3.20 7.63 13.36
CA GLU A 52 -2.58 6.30 13.48
C GLU A 52 -3.12 5.32 12.44
N ALA A 53 -4.44 5.31 12.22
CA ALA A 53 -5.07 4.46 11.21
C ALA A 53 -4.61 4.86 9.81
N THR A 54 -4.43 6.16 9.56
CA THR A 54 -3.89 6.68 8.30
C THR A 54 -2.47 6.17 8.03
N ARG A 55 -1.60 6.06 9.05
CA ARG A 55 -0.25 5.50 8.92
C ARG A 55 -0.28 4.02 8.51
N ILE A 56 -1.16 3.22 9.14
CA ILE A 56 -1.35 1.80 8.81
C ILE A 56 -1.83 1.65 7.37
N ILE A 57 -2.84 2.42 6.97
CA ILE A 57 -3.39 2.40 5.60
C ILE A 57 -2.30 2.76 4.59
N THR A 58 -1.52 3.81 4.86
CA THR A 58 -0.44 4.27 3.97
C THR A 58 0.66 3.22 3.82
N LEU A 59 1.01 2.53 4.91
CA LEU A 59 1.97 1.43 4.87
C LEU A 59 1.45 0.28 4.01
N ILE A 60 0.20 -0.16 4.21
CA ILE A 60 -0.41 -1.23 3.44
C ILE A 60 -0.44 -0.88 1.94
N LEU A 61 -0.81 0.36 1.59
CA LEU A 61 -0.78 0.82 0.20
C LEU A 61 0.64 0.82 -0.37
N SER A 62 1.63 1.25 0.40
CA SER A 62 3.03 1.25 -0.01
C SER A 62 3.55 -0.17 -0.27
N VAL A 63 3.19 -1.14 0.59
CA VAL A 63 3.52 -2.55 0.39
C VAL A 63 2.87 -3.09 -0.91
N LYS A 64 1.58 -2.82 -1.14
CA LYS A 64 0.92 -3.26 -2.38
C LYS A 64 1.57 -2.68 -3.63
N GLN A 65 1.96 -1.41 -3.58
CA GLN A 65 2.67 -0.75 -4.67
C GLN A 65 4.05 -1.37 -4.91
N LEU A 66 4.78 -1.72 -3.84
CA LEU A 66 6.06 -2.42 -3.94
C LEU A 66 5.89 -3.78 -4.60
N VAL A 67 4.95 -4.60 -4.14
CA VAL A 67 4.71 -5.93 -4.73
C VAL A 67 4.33 -5.83 -6.21
N LYS A 68 3.48 -4.85 -6.56
CA LYS A 68 3.14 -4.58 -7.98
C LYS A 68 4.39 -4.23 -8.78
N TYR A 69 5.25 -3.36 -8.24
CA TYR A 69 6.51 -2.98 -8.89
C TYR A 69 7.43 -4.18 -9.08
N VAL A 70 7.71 -4.95 -8.03
CA VAL A 70 8.58 -6.14 -8.06
C VAL A 70 8.15 -7.15 -9.13
N LYS A 71 6.84 -7.33 -9.31
CA LYS A 71 6.31 -8.15 -10.41
C LYS A 71 6.58 -7.55 -11.79
N LEU A 72 6.36 -6.24 -11.96
CA LEU A 72 6.59 -5.55 -13.23
C LEU A 72 8.04 -5.60 -13.69
N VAL A 73 8.99 -5.50 -12.76
CA VAL A 73 10.43 -5.56 -13.07
C VAL A 73 11.02 -6.96 -12.91
N ASN A 74 10.17 -7.99 -12.75
CA ASN A 74 10.55 -9.41 -12.65
C ASN A 74 11.64 -9.72 -11.61
N ILE A 75 11.59 -9.07 -10.45
CA ILE A 75 12.57 -9.26 -9.36
C ILE A 75 12.34 -10.58 -8.61
N ASN A 76 11.15 -11.19 -8.71
CA ASN A 76 10.83 -12.42 -7.98
C ASN A 76 11.81 -13.56 -8.25
N GLN A 77 12.39 -13.65 -9.45
CA GLN A 77 13.42 -14.65 -9.73
C GLN A 77 14.70 -14.40 -8.93
N ALA A 78 15.17 -13.15 -8.90
CA ALA A 78 16.36 -12.77 -8.13
C ALA A 78 16.16 -12.97 -6.61
N LEU A 79 14.93 -12.85 -6.11
CA LEU A 79 14.62 -13.18 -4.72
C LEU A 79 14.77 -14.67 -4.42
N GLU A 80 14.35 -15.53 -5.35
CA GLU A 80 14.54 -16.98 -5.19
C GLU A 80 16.01 -17.37 -5.23
N ASP A 81 16.80 -16.74 -6.10
CA ASP A 81 18.23 -16.98 -6.18
C ASP A 81 18.91 -16.64 -4.84
N LYS A 82 18.38 -15.65 -4.10
CA LYS A 82 18.78 -15.29 -2.73
C LYS A 82 18.08 -16.08 -1.62
N LYS A 83 17.39 -17.17 -1.93
CA LYS A 83 16.61 -18.01 -0.98
C LYS A 83 15.55 -17.23 -0.19
N SER A 84 15.05 -16.15 -0.77
CA SER A 84 14.02 -15.28 -0.18
C SER A 84 12.64 -15.63 -0.74
N PRO A 85 11.55 -15.52 0.05
CA PRO A 85 10.22 -15.81 -0.48
C PRO A 85 9.82 -14.84 -1.60
N ARG A 86 9.13 -15.36 -2.61
CA ARG A 86 8.52 -14.53 -3.66
C ARG A 86 7.52 -13.56 -3.05
N LEU A 87 7.43 -12.36 -3.62
CA LEU A 87 6.40 -11.42 -3.21
C LEU A 87 5.04 -11.79 -3.80
N ILE A 88 4.07 -12.02 -2.91
CA ILE A 88 2.71 -12.42 -3.26
C ILE A 88 1.82 -11.18 -3.21
N GLN A 89 0.99 -11.01 -4.22
CA GLN A 89 0.01 -9.92 -4.25
C GLN A 89 -1.23 -10.30 -3.45
N SER A 90 -1.69 -9.40 -2.59
CA SER A 90 -2.97 -9.55 -1.90
C SER A 90 -4.14 -9.65 -2.88
N THR A 91 -5.05 -10.61 -2.69
CA THR A 91 -6.27 -10.82 -3.48
C THR A 91 -7.51 -10.70 -2.60
N ILE A 92 -8.53 -9.99 -3.08
CA ILE A 92 -9.73 -9.69 -2.27
C ILE A 92 -10.52 -10.94 -1.86
N ILE A 93 -10.47 -11.99 -2.68
CA ILE A 93 -11.21 -13.24 -2.47
C ILE A 93 -10.63 -14.13 -1.35
N ARG A 94 -9.36 -13.95 -0.99
CA ARG A 94 -8.67 -14.77 0.01
C ARG A 94 -8.39 -13.92 1.23
N TRP A 95 -9.09 -14.22 2.33
CA TRP A 95 -9.13 -13.39 3.54
C TRP A 95 -7.73 -13.16 4.15
N LEU A 96 -6.85 -14.15 4.06
CA LEU A 96 -5.49 -14.09 4.60
C LEU A 96 -4.44 -13.54 3.61
N SER A 97 -4.83 -13.20 2.38
CA SER A 97 -3.87 -12.81 1.35
C SER A 97 -3.13 -11.51 1.66
N MET A 98 -3.76 -10.59 2.42
CA MET A 98 -3.08 -9.37 2.87
C MET A 98 -2.00 -9.70 3.88
N PHE A 99 -2.29 -10.59 4.84
CA PHE A 99 -1.29 -11.07 5.79
C PHE A 99 -0.11 -11.70 5.05
N ASP A 100 -0.38 -12.65 4.15
CA ASP A 100 0.66 -13.36 3.40
C ASP A 100 1.52 -12.40 2.56
N CYS A 101 0.91 -11.36 1.99
CA CYS A 101 1.59 -10.29 1.28
C CYS A 101 2.51 -9.47 2.20
N LEU A 102 2.02 -9.03 3.36
CA LEU A 102 2.80 -8.27 4.34
C LEU A 102 3.97 -9.11 4.87
N GLU A 103 3.70 -10.37 5.23
CA GLU A 103 4.70 -11.32 5.74
C GLU A 103 5.80 -11.61 4.71
N ALA A 104 5.44 -11.82 3.43
CA ALA A 104 6.40 -12.04 2.37
C ALA A 104 7.30 -10.81 2.16
N VAL A 105 6.74 -9.60 2.23
CA VAL A 105 7.52 -8.36 2.10
C VAL A 105 8.48 -8.19 3.27
N LEU A 106 8.04 -8.46 4.51
CA LEU A 106 8.92 -8.38 5.68
C LEU A 106 10.10 -9.36 5.57
N LYS A 107 9.82 -10.63 5.25
CA LYS A 107 10.86 -11.67 5.11
C LYS A 107 11.85 -11.38 3.98
N SER A 108 11.38 -10.77 2.90
CA SER A 108 12.20 -10.44 1.75
C SER A 108 12.79 -9.02 1.79
N PHE A 109 12.60 -8.26 2.86
CA PHE A 109 12.98 -6.84 2.89
C PHE A 109 14.48 -6.62 2.70
N LEU A 110 15.32 -7.40 3.41
CA LEU A 110 16.77 -7.30 3.29
C LEU A 110 17.26 -7.75 1.90
N PRO A 111 16.90 -8.95 1.38
CA PRO A 111 17.26 -9.34 0.01
C PRO A 111 16.75 -8.37 -1.06
N LEU A 112 15.57 -7.79 -0.88
CA LEU A 112 15.03 -6.76 -1.77
C LEU A 112 15.91 -5.51 -1.80
N ASN A 113 16.41 -5.07 -0.64
CA ASN A 113 17.27 -3.90 -0.57
C ASN A 113 18.60 -4.15 -1.30
N GLU A 114 19.21 -5.31 -1.09
CA GLU A 114 20.44 -5.70 -1.79
C GLU A 114 20.23 -5.81 -3.31
N ILE A 115 19.15 -6.46 -3.76
CA ILE A 115 18.84 -6.55 -5.21
C ILE A 115 18.57 -5.16 -5.79
N SER A 116 17.94 -4.28 -5.00
CA SER A 116 17.70 -2.89 -5.41
C SER A 116 18.99 -2.10 -5.56
N GLU A 117 20.03 -2.44 -4.80
CA GLU A 117 21.38 -1.88 -4.92
C GLU A 117 22.10 -2.40 -6.16
N GLU A 118 22.15 -3.73 -6.31
CA GLU A 118 22.83 -4.40 -7.43
C GLU A 118 22.27 -4.01 -8.80
N LYS A 119 20.96 -3.80 -8.89
CA LYS A 119 20.25 -3.50 -10.15
C LYS A 119 19.89 -2.02 -10.32
N GLU A 120 20.41 -1.13 -9.48
CA GLU A 120 20.14 0.32 -9.50
C GLU A 120 18.64 0.68 -9.55
N LEU A 121 17.83 -0.07 -8.80
CA LEU A 121 16.37 0.09 -8.81
C LEU A 121 15.92 1.25 -7.91
N ASN A 122 14.67 1.66 -8.09
CA ASN A 122 14.11 2.80 -7.37
C ASN A 122 13.90 2.52 -5.87
N LYS A 123 14.92 2.84 -5.06
CA LYS A 123 14.92 2.68 -3.60
C LYS A 123 13.86 3.49 -2.86
N LYS A 124 13.36 4.59 -3.45
CA LYS A 124 12.32 5.44 -2.83
C LYS A 124 11.03 4.67 -2.49
N ARG A 125 10.82 3.50 -3.09
CA ARG A 125 9.68 2.62 -2.77
C ARG A 125 9.90 1.81 -1.50
N LEU A 126 11.13 1.38 -1.24
CA LEU A 126 11.51 0.65 -0.03
C LEU A 126 11.56 1.60 1.17
N GLU A 127 12.09 2.81 1.00
CA GLU A 127 12.16 3.85 2.04
C GLU A 127 10.80 4.25 2.64
N LYS A 128 9.72 4.09 1.86
CA LYS A 128 8.35 4.36 2.32
C LYS A 128 7.78 3.31 3.27
N ILE A 129 8.46 2.17 3.40
CA ILE A 129 8.01 1.07 4.24
C ILE A 129 8.68 1.20 5.59
N ASN A 130 7.88 1.54 6.61
CA ASN A 130 8.32 1.45 7.99
C ASN A 130 8.31 -0.02 8.41
N VAL A 131 9.50 -0.63 8.44
CA VAL A 131 9.69 -2.06 8.76
C VAL A 131 9.23 -2.38 10.18
N VAL A 132 9.49 -1.50 11.14
CA VAL A 132 9.08 -1.70 12.55
C VAL A 132 7.56 -1.73 12.67
N LEU A 133 6.86 -0.82 11.98
CA LEU A 133 5.39 -0.81 11.97
C LEU A 133 4.84 -2.05 11.24
N LEU A 134 5.48 -2.46 10.14
CA LEU A 134 5.10 -3.66 9.40
C LEU A 134 5.20 -4.93 10.27
N GLU A 135 6.30 -5.07 11.01
CA GLU A 135 6.52 -6.15 11.96
C GLU A 135 5.44 -6.19 13.03
N ARG A 136 5.17 -5.05 13.70
CA ARG A 136 4.11 -4.95 14.71
C ARG A 136 2.73 -5.31 14.16
N ILE A 137 2.39 -4.89 12.94
CA ILE A 137 1.12 -5.26 12.29
C ILE A 137 1.07 -6.77 12.04
N ILE A 138 2.16 -7.38 11.56
CA ILE A 138 2.20 -8.82 11.33
C ILE A 138 2.03 -9.56 12.65
N GLU A 139 2.72 -9.15 13.72
CA GLU A 139 2.58 -9.73 15.05
C GLU A 139 1.16 -9.61 15.59
N PHE A 140 0.54 -8.44 15.46
CA PHE A 140 -0.86 -8.22 15.80
C PHE A 140 -1.81 -9.17 15.06
N LEU A 141 -1.54 -9.44 13.79
CA LEU A 141 -2.40 -10.28 12.95
C LEU A 141 -2.10 -11.79 13.05
N LYS A 142 -0.98 -12.21 13.69
CA LYS A 142 -0.59 -13.63 13.80
C LYS A 142 -1.68 -14.49 14.48
N PRO A 143 -2.29 -14.08 15.62
CA PRO A 143 -3.38 -14.84 16.25
C PRO A 143 -4.57 -15.04 15.31
N TRP A 144 -4.93 -13.98 14.58
CA TRP A 144 -6.02 -14.01 13.60
C TRP A 144 -5.75 -14.98 12.45
N LYS A 145 -4.52 -14.98 11.91
CA LYS A 145 -4.10 -15.97 10.91
C LYS A 145 -4.17 -17.38 11.48
N HIS A 146 -3.66 -17.62 12.68
CA HIS A 146 -3.67 -18.93 13.31
C HIS A 146 -5.10 -19.49 13.45
N VAL A 147 -6.01 -18.73 14.05
CA VAL A 147 -7.41 -19.15 14.22
C VAL A 147 -8.09 -19.37 12.86
N SER A 148 -7.91 -18.44 11.91
CA SER A 148 -8.50 -18.57 10.57
C SER A 148 -8.02 -19.82 9.83
N THR A 149 -6.73 -20.12 9.88
CA THR A 149 -6.18 -21.32 9.23
C THR A 149 -6.69 -22.61 9.85
N ARG A 150 -6.87 -22.66 11.18
CA ARG A 150 -7.44 -23.83 11.85
C ARG A 150 -8.92 -24.02 11.55
N LEU A 151 -9.70 -22.92 11.53
CA LEU A 151 -11.12 -22.98 11.20
C LEU A 151 -11.38 -23.42 9.75
N GLN A 152 -10.49 -23.05 8.82
CA GLN A 152 -10.55 -23.40 7.40
C GLN A 152 -9.95 -24.78 7.07
N SER A 153 -9.38 -25.49 8.05
CA SER A 153 -8.78 -26.80 7.81
C SER A 153 -9.86 -27.83 7.43
N THR A 154 -9.66 -28.51 6.31
CA THR A 154 -10.58 -29.55 5.82
C THR A 154 -10.32 -30.92 6.44
N ASN A 155 -9.19 -31.09 7.12
CA ASN A 155 -8.71 -32.40 7.57
C ASN A 155 -9.13 -32.74 9.00
N ILE A 156 -9.72 -31.79 9.73
CA ILE A 156 -10.10 -31.93 11.14
C ILE A 156 -11.44 -31.22 11.35
N PRO A 157 -12.42 -31.81 12.07
CA PRO A 157 -13.63 -31.09 12.46
C PRO A 157 -13.25 -29.77 13.15
N SER A 158 -13.69 -28.61 12.66
CA SER A 158 -13.18 -27.32 13.17
C SER A 158 -14.17 -26.57 14.07
N ILE A 159 -15.41 -27.05 14.20
CA ILE A 159 -16.46 -26.37 14.98
C ILE A 159 -16.07 -26.17 16.45
N HIS A 160 -15.37 -27.14 17.04
CA HIS A 160 -14.91 -27.09 18.43
C HIS A 160 -13.81 -26.03 18.66
N ILE A 161 -13.23 -25.48 17.58
CA ILE A 161 -12.18 -24.45 17.62
C ILE A 161 -12.80 -23.05 17.67
N VAL A 162 -14.10 -22.89 17.37
CA VAL A 162 -14.74 -21.57 17.29
C VAL A 162 -14.69 -20.81 18.61
N ILE A 163 -15.18 -21.41 19.71
CA ILE A 163 -15.20 -20.77 21.03
C ILE A 163 -13.77 -20.50 21.54
N PRO A 164 -12.86 -21.49 21.59
CA PRO A 164 -11.47 -21.23 21.99
C PRO A 164 -10.77 -20.20 21.10
N GLY A 165 -11.10 -20.17 19.81
CA GLY A 165 -10.63 -19.17 18.87
C GLY A 165 -11.06 -17.77 19.27
N ILE A 166 -12.34 -17.55 19.55
CA ILE A 166 -12.87 -16.25 20.00
C ILE A 166 -12.15 -15.79 21.27
N GLU A 167 -11.96 -16.66 22.25
CA GLU A 167 -11.28 -16.32 23.51
C GLU A 167 -9.80 -15.97 23.29
N SER A 168 -9.09 -16.75 22.48
CA SER A 168 -7.69 -16.47 22.10
C SER A 168 -7.55 -15.09 21.45
N LEU A 169 -8.50 -14.73 20.59
CA LEU A 169 -8.52 -13.46 19.88
C LEU A 169 -8.82 -12.29 20.81
N LYS A 170 -9.79 -12.43 21.72
CA LYS A 170 -10.07 -11.43 22.76
C LYS A 170 -8.84 -11.19 23.64
N THR A 171 -8.20 -12.27 24.10
CA THR A 171 -6.98 -12.20 24.90
C THR A 171 -5.87 -11.46 24.17
N SER A 172 -5.70 -11.72 22.86
CA SER A 172 -4.70 -11.03 22.04
C SER A 172 -4.95 -9.53 21.89
N LEU A 173 -6.21 -9.10 21.90
CA LEU A 173 -6.56 -7.68 21.88
C LEU A 173 -6.29 -7.05 23.24
N GLU A 174 -6.69 -7.71 24.34
CA GLU A 174 -6.52 -7.22 25.71
C GLU A 174 -5.05 -7.07 26.12
N PHE A 175 -4.20 -8.05 25.79
CA PHE A 175 -2.76 -7.99 26.05
C PHE A 175 -2.12 -6.71 25.46
N ILE A 176 -2.55 -6.32 24.27
CA ILE A 176 -2.03 -5.13 23.56
C ILE A 176 -2.52 -3.83 24.18
N PHE A 177 -3.73 -3.82 24.75
CA PHE A 177 -4.22 -2.68 25.53
C PHE A 177 -3.47 -2.49 26.86
N HIS A 178 -2.86 -3.54 27.40
CA HIS A 178 -2.03 -3.43 28.60
C HIS A 178 -0.62 -2.91 28.30
N ASP A 179 0.03 -3.35 27.22
CA ASP A 179 1.35 -2.84 26.80
C ASP A 179 1.33 -1.32 26.51
N THR A 180 0.25 -0.80 25.93
CA THR A 180 0.10 0.63 25.62
C THR A 180 -0.07 1.52 26.86
N LYS A 181 -0.54 0.98 28.00
CA LYS A 181 -0.64 1.74 29.26
C LYS A 181 0.72 1.90 29.97
N PHE A 182 1.64 0.96 29.78
CA PHE A 182 2.97 1.02 30.41
C PHE A 182 3.93 2.03 29.75
N GLU A 183 3.75 2.36 28.47
CA GLU A 183 4.54 3.42 27.82
C GLU A 183 4.09 4.83 28.23
N HIS A 184 2.81 5.03 28.58
CA HIS A 184 2.28 6.35 28.92
C HIS A 184 2.64 6.81 30.35
N ASP A 185 3.07 5.90 31.23
CA ASP A 185 3.39 6.20 32.64
C ASP A 185 4.89 6.50 32.86
N LYS A 186 5.76 6.18 31.89
CA LYS A 186 7.20 6.46 31.99
C LYS A 186 7.60 7.89 31.59
N GLY A 187 6.62 8.73 31.20
CA GLY A 187 6.84 10.11 30.76
C GLY A 187 6.69 11.20 31.83
N LYS A 188 6.46 10.84 33.11
CA LYS A 188 6.19 11.82 34.19
C LYS A 188 7.25 11.89 35.30
N HIS A 189 8.48 11.44 35.03
CA HIS A 189 9.62 11.68 35.90
C HIS A 189 10.81 12.22 35.10
N TYR A 190 10.76 13.51 34.78
CA TYR A 190 11.91 14.41 34.75
C TYR A 190 11.45 15.77 35.27
#